data_AF-A0A7C1MWA0-F1
#
_entry.id   AF-A0A7C1MWA0-F1
#
_cell.length_a   1.000
_cell.length_b   1.000
_cell.length_c   1.000
_cell.angle_alpha   90.00
_cell.angle_beta   90.00
_cell.angle_gamma   90.00
#
_symmetry.space_group_name_H-M   'P 1'
#
loop_
_entity.id
_entity.type
_entity.pdbx_description
1 polymer ?
#
loop_
_entity_poly.entity_id
_entity_poly.type
_entity_poly.pdbx_seq_one_letter_code
_entity_poly.pdbx_strand_id
1 'polypeptide(L)' 'MTTKAQTTLASAAGLLWKVIEFYGLDPEPFFRKAHINPQLINDPQARFNPLAIDAIYSELYGTSLTYVWD' A
#
# COMPACT_ATOMS: atom_id res chain seq x y z
N MET A 1 -1.86 23.67 14.86
CA MET A 1 -2.38 23.14 13.58
C MET A 1 -2.51 21.64 13.74
N THR A 2 -3.71 21.09 13.63
CA THR A 2 -3.93 19.64 13.75
C THR A 2 -3.65 18.99 12.40
N THR A 3 -2.56 18.25 12.27
CA THR A 3 -2.25 17.47 11.06
C THR A 3 -3.40 16.49 10.84
N LYS A 4 -4.17 16.65 9.76
CA LYS A 4 -5.17 15.63 9.38
C LYS A 4 -4.42 14.33 9.10
N ALA A 5 -4.80 13.24 9.77
CA ALA A 5 -4.31 11.92 9.43
C ALA A 5 -4.77 11.61 7.99
N GLN A 6 -3.82 11.67 7.05
CA GLN A 6 -4.08 11.26 5.67
C GLN A 6 -4.31 9.76 5.68
N THR A 7 -5.39 9.31 5.06
CA THR A 7 -5.72 7.89 4.94
C THR A 7 -6.07 7.58 3.50
N THR A 8 -5.70 6.40 3.03
CA THR A 8 -5.99 5.92 1.68
C THR A 8 -7.22 5.02 1.72
N LEU A 9 -8.12 5.17 0.75
CA LEU A 9 -9.27 4.27 0.59
C LEU A 9 -8.80 2.85 0.29
N ALA A 10 -9.41 1.85 0.93
CA ALA A 10 -9.06 0.46 0.70
C ALA A 10 -9.22 0.02 -0.76
N SER A 11 -10.17 0.61 -1.49
CA SER A 11 -10.33 0.38 -2.93
C SER A 11 -9.12 0.81 -3.77
N ALA A 12 -8.41 1.88 -3.38
CA ALA A 12 -7.17 2.27 -4.03
C ALA A 12 -6.03 1.27 -3.74
N ALA A 13 -5.98 0.71 -2.53
CA ALA A 13 -5.06 -0.38 -2.22
C ALA A 13 -5.43 -1.70 -2.93
N GLY A 14 -6.71 -1.93 -3.20
CA GLY A 14 -7.18 -3.04 -4.04
C GLY A 14 -6.65 -2.98 -5.46
N LEU A 15 -6.39 -1.79 -6.01
CA LEU A 15 -5.73 -1.65 -7.30
C LEU A 15 -4.29 -2.18 -7.25
N LEU A 16 -3.54 -1.83 -6.20
CA LEU A 16 -2.17 -2.34 -5.99
C LEU A 16 -2.16 -3.86 -5.86
N TRP A 17 -3.11 -4.44 -5.13
CA TRP A 17 -3.30 -5.89 -5.05
C TRP A 17 -3.42 -6.52 -6.45
N LYS A 18 -4.29 -5.97 -7.31
CA LYS A 18 -4.47 -6.46 -8.68
C LYS A 18 -3.23 -6.30 -9.56
N VAL A 19 -2.45 -5.25 -9.36
CA VAL A 19 -1.18 -5.06 -10.08
C VAL A 19 -0.18 -6.15 -9.69
N ILE A 20 -0.05 -6.47 -8.40
CA ILE A 20 0.85 -7.53 -7.94
C ILE A 20 0.43 -8.89 -8.52
N GLU A 21 -0.87 -9.22 -8.51
CA GLU A 21 -1.41 -10.43 -9.14
C GLU A 21 -1.11 -10.48 -10.65
N PHE A 22 -1.24 -9.34 -11.35
CA PHE A 22 -0.96 -9.24 -12.78
C PHE A 22 0.49 -9.59 -13.14
N TYR A 23 1.45 -9.27 -12.26
CA TYR A 23 2.85 -9.65 -12.42
C TYR A 23 3.16 -11.10 -11.97
N GLY A 24 2.15 -11.89 -11.58
CA GLY A 24 2.29 -13.28 -11.20
C GLY A 24 2.84 -13.50 -9.78
N LEU A 25 2.77 -12.48 -8.92
CA LEU A 25 3.18 -12.54 -7.52
C LEU A 25 1.99 -12.74 -6.59
N ASP A 26 2.23 -13.31 -5.41
CA ASP A 26 1.24 -13.35 -4.33
C ASP A 26 1.25 -12.00 -3.58
N PRO A 27 0.15 -11.21 -3.60
CA PRO A 27 0.07 -9.95 -2.88
C PRO A 27 -0.04 -10.09 -1.35
N GLU A 28 -0.54 -11.22 -0.84
CA GLU A 28 -0.83 -11.37 0.60
C GLU A 28 0.39 -11.13 1.51
N PRO A 29 1.58 -11.70 1.22
CA PRO A 29 2.79 -11.46 2.00
C PRO A 29 3.17 -9.98 2.12
N PHE A 30 3.07 -9.20 1.03
CA PHE A 30 3.43 -7.78 1.03
C PHE A 30 2.51 -6.96 1.92
N PHE A 31 1.20 -7.21 1.84
CA PHE A 31 0.20 -6.53 2.65
C PHE A 31 0.33 -6.89 4.14
N ARG A 32 0.53 -8.18 4.45
CA ARG A 32 0.72 -8.61 5.84
C ARG A 32 2.00 -8.03 6.46
N LYS A 33 3.10 -7.97 5.70
CA LYS A 33 4.36 -7.36 6.13
C LYS A 33 4.21 -5.86 6.40
N ALA A 34 3.37 -5.18 5.64
CA ALA A 34 2.98 -3.79 5.88
C ALA A 34 1.92 -3.61 6.99
N HIS A 35 1.60 -4.67 7.75
CA HIS A 35 0.58 -4.69 8.80
C HIS A 35 -0.84 -4.33 8.31
N ILE A 36 -1.14 -4.58 7.03
CA ILE A 36 -2.49 -4.45 6.46
C ILE A 36 -3.14 -5.83 6.45
N ASN A 37 -4.36 -5.94 6.97
CA ASN A 37 -5.15 -7.17 6.84
C ASN A 37 -5.73 -7.26 5.42
N PRO A 38 -5.33 -8.25 4.59
CA PRO A 38 -5.82 -8.40 3.23
C PRO A 38 -7.34 -8.51 3.11
N GLN A 39 -8.01 -9.07 4.12
CA GLN A 39 -9.46 -9.23 4.10
C GLN A 39 -10.21 -7.89 4.08
N LEU A 40 -9.58 -6.80 4.52
CA LEU A 40 -10.16 -5.46 4.53
C LEU A 40 -10.13 -4.75 3.18
N ILE A 41 -9.43 -5.29 2.17
CA ILE A 41 -9.30 -4.66 0.85
C ILE A 41 -10.67 -4.55 0.14
N ASN A 42 -11.57 -5.49 0.42
CA ASN A 42 -12.92 -5.51 -0.13
C ASN A 42 -13.94 -4.69 0.69
N ASP A 43 -13.54 -4.15 1.84
CA ASP A 43 -14.39 -3.30 2.65
C ASP A 43 -14.35 -1.85 2.13
N PRO A 44 -15.45 -1.30 1.59
CA PRO A 44 -15.48 0.06 1.05
C PRO A 44 -15.29 1.15 2.13
N GLN A 45 -15.47 0.82 3.40
CA GLN A 45 -15.26 1.73 4.53
C GLN A 45 -13.87 1.61 5.14
N ALA A 46 -13.11 0.57 4.81
CA ALA A 46 -11.75 0.43 5.29
C ALA A 46 -10.86 1.59 4.80
N ARG A 47 -9.95 1.99 5.67
CA ARG A 47 -8.97 3.05 5.46
C ARG A 47 -7.61 2.50 5.87
N PHE A 48 -6.60 2.75 5.05
CA PHE A 48 -5.25 2.32 5.34
C PHE A 48 -4.33 3.52 5.58
N ASN A 49 -3.32 3.29 6.42
CA ASN A 49 -2.24 4.24 6.63
C ASN A 49 -1.44 4.37 5.32
N PRO A 50 -1.29 5.57 4.74
CA PRO A 50 -0.54 5.77 3.51
C PRO A 50 0.91 5.27 3.60
N LEU A 51 1.55 5.37 4.77
CA LEU A 51 2.92 4.88 4.97
C LEU A 51 3.01 3.34 4.88
N ALA A 52 1.95 2.62 5.24
CA ALA A 52 1.89 1.18 5.08
C ALA A 52 1.78 0.80 3.58
N ILE A 53 1.00 1.57 2.81
CA ILE A 53 0.92 1.39 1.36
C ILE A 53 2.26 1.72 0.70
N ASP A 54 2.91 2.81 1.11
CA ASP A 54 4.22 3.22 0.59
C ASP A 54 5.32 2.17 0.86
N ALA A 55 5.26 1.49 2.00
CA ALA A 55 6.17 0.38 2.29
C ALA A 55 6.05 -0.78 1.28
N ILE A 56 4.82 -1.08 0.81
CA ILE A 56 4.60 -2.10 -0.23
C ILE A 56 5.23 -1.66 -1.55
N TYR A 57 5.05 -0.38 -1.94
CA TYR A 57 5.69 0.17 -3.14
C TYR A 57 7.21 0.12 -3.05
N SER A 58 7.79 0.54 -1.92
CA SER A 58 9.24 0.54 -1.71
C SER A 58 9.85 -0.86 -1.85
N GLU A 59 9.14 -1.88 -1.38
CA GLU A 59 9.57 -3.27 -1.50
C GLU A 59 9.47 -3.81 -2.94
N LEU A 60 8.39 -3.51 -3.66
CA LEU A 60 8.19 -3.99 -5.04
C LEU A 60 9.15 -3.34 -6.04
N TYR A 61 9.45 -2.06 -5.87
CA TYR A 61 10.25 -1.30 -6.83
C TYR A 61 11.74 -1.22 -6.43
N GLY A 62 12.12 -1.71 -5.24
CA GLY A 62 13.50 -1.70 -4.77
C GLY A 62 14.10 -0.30 -4.62
N THR A 63 13.27 0.74 -4.53
CA THR A 63 13.72 2.12 -4.55
C THR A 63 13.87 2.62 -3.12
N SER A 64 15.10 2.73 -2.64
CA SER A 64 15.41 3.76 -1.65
C SER A 64 15.13 5.10 -2.35
N LEU A 65 14.07 5.81 -1.94
CA LEU A 65 13.79 7.18 -2.39
C LEU A 65 14.92 8.10 -1.89
N THR A 66 16.10 7.95 -2.48
CA THR A 66 17.11 8.99 -2.49
C THR A 66 16.50 10.07 -3.37
N TYR A 67 15.82 11.03 -2.77
CA TYR A 67 15.40 12.24 -3.44
C TYR A 67 16.66 12.94 -3.97
N VAL A 68 16.99 12.70 -5.24
CA VAL A 68 17.90 13.55 -5.98
C VAL A 68 17.04 14.65 -6.58
N TRP A 69 17.04 15.80 -5.93
CA TRP A 69 16.61 17.04 -6.56
C TRP A 69 17.83 17.55 -7.36
N ASP A 70 17.75 17.51 -8.68
CA ASP A 70 18.49 18.44 -9.56
C ASP A 70 17.54 19.57 -9.97
#